data_AF-T0CK57-F1
#
_entry.id   AF-T0CK57-F1
#
_cell.length_a   1.000
_cell.length_b   1.000
_cell.length_c   1.000
_cell.angle_alpha   90.00
_cell.angle_beta   90.00
_cell.angle_gamma   90.00
#
_symmetry.space_group_name_H-M   'P 1'
#
loop_
_entity.id
_entity.type
_entity.pdbx_description
1 polymer ?
#
loop_
_entity_poly.entity_id
_entity_poly.type
_entity_poly.pdbx_seq_one_letter_code
_entity_poly.pdbx_strand_id
1 'polypeptide(L)' 'MAETETYYLEYQLENGEQVIMGFDDINDRDGCHISLDMYKGQLGPVDEDVLQRILTKFRGRVLSRH' A
#
# COMPACT_ATOMS: atom_id res chain seq x y z
N MET A 1 -24.76 -13.72 -0.26
CA MET A 1 -24.21 -12.45 0.26
C MET A 1 -22.83 -12.35 -0.37
N ALA A 2 -22.56 -11.36 -1.21
CA ALA A 2 -21.22 -11.21 -1.76
C ALA A 2 -20.34 -10.72 -0.60
N GLU A 3 -19.49 -11.60 -0.07
CA GLU A 3 -18.37 -11.18 0.76
C GLU A 3 -17.54 -10.25 -0.11
N THR A 4 -17.54 -8.95 0.19
CA THR A 4 -16.65 -8.01 -0.47
C THR A 4 -15.22 -8.45 -0.14
N GLU A 5 -14.61 -9.16 -1.08
CA GLU A 5 -13.27 -9.70 -0.95
C GLU A 5 -12.30 -8.52 -0.86
N THR A 6 -11.80 -8.26 0.35
CA THR A 6 -10.79 -7.22 0.55
C THR A 6 -9.44 -7.81 0.21
N TYR A 7 -8.70 -7.15 -0.67
CA TYR A 7 -7.33 -7.51 -0.98
C TYR A 7 -6.38 -6.78 -0.04
N TYR A 8 -5.44 -7.52 0.55
CA TYR A 8 -4.52 -7.00 1.53
C TYR A 8 -3.10 -6.84 0.96
N LEU A 9 -2.39 -5.82 1.42
CA LEU A 9 -0.96 -5.62 1.15
C LEU A 9 -0.26 -5.25 2.45
N GLU A 10 0.75 -6.02 2.83
CA GLU A 10 1.67 -5.69 3.91
C GLU A 10 2.91 -5.01 3.34
N TYR A 11 3.35 -3.91 3.96
CA TYR A 11 4.51 -3.16 3.51
C TYR A 11 5.29 -2.61 4.71
N GLN A 12 6.62 -2.58 4.61
CA GLN A 12 7.48 -2.00 5.64
C GLN A 12 8.00 -0.63 5.18
N LEU A 13 7.70 0.39 5.96
CA LEU A 13 8.18 1.76 5.75
C LEU A 13 9.65 1.90 6.16
N GLU A 14 10.26 3.02 5.77
CA GLU A 14 11.67 3.28 6.05
C GLU A 14 12.02 3.36 7.53
N ASN A 15 11.06 3.80 8.36
CA ASN A 15 11.19 3.90 9.81
C ASN A 15 11.11 2.52 10.50
N GLY A 16 10.89 1.46 9.73
CA GLY A 16 10.74 0.09 10.21
C GLY A 16 9.29 -0.31 10.54
N GLU A 17 8.34 0.62 10.50
CA GLU A 17 6.91 0.39 10.76
C GLU A 17 6.31 -0.52 9.69
N GLN A 18 5.55 -1.52 10.12
CA GLN A 18 4.79 -2.38 9.22
C GLN A 18 3.38 -1.87 9.08
N VAL A 19 2.93 -1.67 7.84
CA VAL A 19 1.58 -1.20 7.53
C VAL A 19 0.83 -2.27 6.75
N ILE A 20 -0.43 -2.50 7.14
CA ILE A 20 -1.36 -3.35 6.41
C ILE A 20 -2.36 -2.44 5.71
N MET A 21 -2.44 -2.56 4.38
CA MET A 21 -3.36 -1.82 3.52
C MET A 21 -4.44 -2.75 2.98
N GLY A 22 -5.65 -2.21 2.80
CA GLY A 22 -6.79 -2.88 2.21
C GLY A 22 -7.26 -2.20 0.94
N PHE A 23 -7.70 -3.00 -0.03
CA PHE A 23 -8.20 -2.57 -1.33
C PHE A 23 -9.46 -3.36 -1.68
N ASP A 24 -10.37 -2.71 -2.41
CA ASP A 24 -11.60 -3.35 -2.89
C ASP A 24 -11.41 -3.97 -4.31
N ASP A 25 -10.27 -3.70 -4.98
CA ASP A 25 -9.90 -4.24 -6.29
C ASP A 25 -8.46 -4.78 -6.25
N ILE A 26 -8.25 -5.98 -6.80
CA ILE A 26 -6.93 -6.63 -6.90
C ILE A 26 -5.96 -5.83 -7.77
N ASN A 27 -6.46 -5.17 -8.82
CA ASN A 27 -5.63 -4.35 -9.70
C ASN A 27 -5.10 -3.11 -8.96
N ASP A 28 -5.90 -2.54 -8.07
CA ASP A 28 -5.51 -1.43 -7.22
C ASP A 28 -4.46 -1.90 -6.18
N ARG A 29 -4.64 -3.08 -5.58
CA ARG A 29 -3.64 -3.69 -4.68
C ARG A 29 -2.30 -3.94 -5.36
N ASP A 30 -2.32 -4.59 -6.54
CA ASP A 30 -1.12 -4.93 -7.30
C ASP A 30 -0.42 -3.66 -7.83
N GLY A 31 -1.20 -2.70 -8.35
CA GLY A 31 -0.69 -1.41 -8.80
C GLY A 31 -0.02 -0.62 -7.68
N CYS A 32 -0.60 -0.63 -6.48
CA CYS A 32 0.00 -0.03 -5.29
C CYS A 32 1.34 -0.67 -4.94
N HIS A 33 1.37 -2.01 -4.85
CA HIS A 33 2.59 -2.76 -4.55
C HIS A 33 3.72 -2.46 -5.54
N ILE A 34 3.45 -2.56 -6.84
CA ILE A 34 4.43 -2.27 -7.90
C ILE A 34 4.94 -0.83 -7.79
N SER A 35 4.04 0.13 -7.55
CA SER A 35 4.42 1.54 -7.46
C SER A 35 5.31 1.83 -6.25
N LEU A 36 5.04 1.21 -5.10
CA LEU A 36 5.87 1.32 -3.90
C LEU A 36 7.28 0.77 -4.14
N ASP A 37 7.38 -0.42 -4.74
CA ASP A 37 8.67 -1.04 -5.06
C ASP A 37 9.45 -0.26 -6.11
N MET A 38 8.78 0.26 -7.14
CA MET A 38 9.41 1.13 -8.13
C MET A 38 9.92 2.42 -7.50
N TYR A 39 9.13 3.06 -6.63
CA TYR A 39 9.56 4.24 -5.91
C TYR A 39 10.80 3.93 -5.06
N LYS A 40 10.76 2.84 -4.28
CA LYS A 40 11.87 2.38 -3.44
C LYS A 40 13.15 2.16 -4.22
N GLY A 41 13.04 1.54 -5.40
CA GLY A 41 14.19 1.24 -6.26
C GLY A 41 14.77 2.44 -7.00
N GLN A 42 13.98 3.49 -7.27
CA GLN A 42 14.41 4.61 -8.12
C GLN A 42 14.62 5.93 -7.39
N LEU A 43 13.78 6.23 -6.39
CA LEU A 43 13.69 7.55 -5.76
C LEU A 43 14.17 7.55 -4.32
N GLY A 44 14.19 6.37 -3.67
CA GLY A 44 14.68 6.22 -2.30
C GLY A 44 13.62 5.66 -1.37
N PRO A 45 13.84 5.74 -0.05
CA PRO A 45 12.97 5.10 0.92
C PRO A 45 11.50 5.57 0.85
N VAL A 46 10.59 4.70 1.29
CA VAL A 46 9.16 4.99 1.37
C VAL A 46 8.83 5.37 2.81
N ASP A 47 8.54 6.65 3.01
CA ASP A 47 8.01 7.21 4.25
C ASP A 47 6.47 7.25 4.22
N GLU A 48 5.87 7.81 5.27
CA GLU A 48 4.42 7.93 5.37
C GLU A 48 3.82 8.84 4.28
N ASP A 49 4.49 9.92 3.91
CA ASP A 49 4.00 10.86 2.89
C ASP A 49 3.95 10.19 1.51
N VAL A 50 5.00 9.44 1.16
CA VAL A 50 5.07 8.65 -0.08
C VAL A 50 4.01 7.56 -0.07
N LEU A 51 3.89 6.82 1.04
CA LEU A 51 2.86 5.81 1.21
C LEU A 51 1.47 6.41 0.95
N GLN A 52 1.10 7.49 1.64
CA GLN A 52 -0.22 8.10 1.52
C GLN A 52 -0.51 8.57 0.10
N ARG A 53 0.49 9.16 -0.58
CA ARG A 53 0.35 9.60 -1.98
C ARG A 53 0.08 8.43 -2.93
N ILE A 54 0.86 7.36 -2.83
CA ILE A 54 0.70 6.18 -3.68
C ILE A 54 -0.62 5.47 -3.34
N LEU A 55 -0.90 5.28 -2.05
CA LEU A 55 -2.10 4.61 -1.57
C LEU A 55 -3.38 5.31 -2.05
N THR A 56 -3.42 6.64 -1.98
CA THR A 56 -4.55 7.46 -2.47
C THR A 56 -4.78 7.26 -3.97
N LYS A 57 -3.72 7.15 -4.77
CA LYS A 57 -3.82 6.92 -6.22
C LYS A 57 -4.51 5.59 -6.55
N PHE A 58 -4.32 4.57 -5.71
CA PHE A 58 -4.90 3.24 -5.85
C PHE A 58 -6.10 3.00 -4.95
N ARG A 59 -6.73 4.07 -4.43
CA ARG A 59 -7.95 3.99 -3.61
C ARG A 59 -7.84 3.04 -2.41
N GLY A 60 -6.62 2.78 -1.94
CA GLY A 60 -6.40 1.91 -0.80
C GLY A 60 -6.60 2.65 0.51
N ARG A 61 -6.69 1.87 1.59
CA ARG A 61 -6.80 2.40 2.96
C ARG A 61 -5.86 1.64 3.88
N VAL A 62 -5.28 2.34 4.86
CA VAL A 62 -4.54 1.65 5.92
C VAL A 62 -5.53 1.01 6.89
N LEU A 63 -5.34 -0.26 7.20
CA LEU A 63 -6.17 -1.05 8.11
C LEU A 63 -5.50 -1.23 9.47
N SER A 64 -4.18 -1.42 9.49
CA SER A 64 -3.39 -1.57 10.72
C SER A 64 -1.96 -1.08 10.52
N ARG A 65 -1.30 -0.73 11.62
CA ARG A 65 0.11 -0.35 11.68
C ARG A 65 0.76 -0.94 12.93
N HIS A 66 1.99 -1.45 12.82
CA HIS A 66 2.72 -2.17 13.86
C HIS A 66 4.18 -1.71 13.99
#